data_AF-A0A7W5DT50-F1
#
_entry.id   AF-A0A7W5DT50-F1
#
_cell.length_a   1.000
_cell.length_b   1.000
_cell.length_c   1.000
_cell.angle_alpha   90.00
_cell.angle_beta   90.00
_cell.angle_gamma   90.00
#
_symmetry.space_group_name_H-M   'P 1'
#
loop_
_entity.id
_entity.type
_entity.pdbx_description
1 polymer ?
#
loop_
_entity_poly.entity_id
_entity_poly.type
_entity_poly.pdbx_seq_one_letter_code
_entity_poly.pdbx_strand_id
1 'polypeptide(L)'
;MKTTILFIILCASAFICKAQNKDFRQFINNFGTIELPVLGSEYNKWNMILNQSFDKVQGRMPKSIPEKYVKEFICIGGFCNPNSGYYRYDYCVEIPVNNNFYTVLVSKFKYEGDSEWDSDLGEVLLITYTKTGEILSRKSLSKDNGARWQSSISLTKDKIVVQQIMNTASKVFLEKIMPCEIWTTEYQISNKGIIEVKSASPHASGKVKWDDKLLRYELVN
;
A
#
# COMPACT_ATOMS: atom_id res chain seq x y z
N MET A 1 -5.90 -52.90 -13.76
CA MET A 1 -6.81 -51.73 -13.63
C MET A 1 -6.52 -50.85 -12.41
N LYS A 2 -6.20 -51.38 -11.22
CA LYS A 2 -5.91 -50.56 -10.02
C LYS A 2 -4.65 -49.68 -10.15
N THR A 3 -3.59 -50.18 -10.78
CA THR A 3 -2.32 -49.47 -10.99
C THR A 3 -2.42 -48.34 -12.03
N THR A 4 -3.19 -48.53 -13.10
CA THR A 4 -3.40 -47.52 -14.15
C THR A 4 -4.19 -46.31 -13.63
N ILE A 5 -5.17 -46.54 -12.75
CA ILE A 5 -5.95 -45.49 -12.10
C ILE A 5 -5.09 -44.69 -11.11
N LEU A 6 -4.19 -45.37 -10.38
CA LEU A 6 -3.24 -44.70 -9.48
C LEU A 6 -2.30 -43.75 -10.24
N PHE A 7 -1.79 -44.15 -11.41
CA PHE A 7 -0.96 -43.28 -12.25
C PHE A 7 -1.71 -42.08 -12.80
N ILE A 8 -2.99 -42.23 -13.18
CA ILE A 8 -3.82 -41.11 -13.65
C ILE A 8 -4.09 -40.11 -12.50
N ILE A 9 -4.35 -40.60 -11.28
CA ILE A 9 -4.57 -39.75 -10.10
C ILE A 9 -3.25 -39.08 -9.66
N LEU A 10 -2.11 -39.76 -9.73
CA LEU A 10 -0.78 -39.19 -9.46
C LEU A 10 -0.35 -38.16 -10.52
N CYS A 11 -0.67 -38.40 -11.79
CA CYS A 11 -0.44 -37.41 -12.85
C CYS A 11 -1.39 -36.22 -12.73
N ALA A 12 -2.68 -36.43 -12.46
CA ALA A 12 -3.64 -35.35 -12.24
C ALA A 12 -3.26 -34.49 -11.02
N SER A 13 -2.81 -35.10 -9.92
CA SER A 13 -2.30 -34.37 -8.76
C SER A 13 -0.97 -33.65 -9.04
N ALA A 14 -0.08 -34.18 -9.89
CA ALA A 14 1.12 -33.48 -10.35
C ALA A 14 0.81 -32.26 -11.25
N PHE A 15 -0.26 -32.31 -12.07
CA PHE A 15 -0.74 -31.16 -12.84
C PHE A 15 -1.45 -30.11 -11.97
N ILE A 16 -2.13 -30.54 -10.91
CA ILE A 16 -2.76 -29.64 -9.93
C ILE A 16 -1.70 -28.96 -9.03
N CYS A 17 -0.52 -29.56 -8.83
CA CYS A 17 0.51 -29.06 -7.93
C CYS A 17 1.59 -28.15 -8.58
N LYS A 18 1.50 -27.80 -9.87
CA LYS A 18 2.49 -26.92 -10.55
C LYS A 18 1.92 -25.85 -11.47
N ALA A 19 0.61 -25.70 -11.55
CA ALA A 19 0.02 -24.46 -12.05
C ALA A 19 0.12 -23.40 -10.95
N GLN A 20 1.33 -22.90 -10.68
CA GLN A 20 1.50 -21.58 -10.05
C GLN A 20 0.51 -20.64 -10.75
N ASN A 21 -0.46 -20.10 -10.01
CA ASN A 21 -1.55 -19.30 -10.56
C ASN A 21 -0.94 -18.27 -11.53
N LYS A 22 -1.17 -18.46 -12.83
CA LYS A 22 -0.54 -17.67 -13.90
C LYS A 22 -0.93 -16.20 -13.74
N ASP A 23 -2.16 -15.94 -13.32
CA ASP A 23 -2.66 -14.61 -13.00
C ASP A 23 -1.94 -14.01 -11.80
N PHE A 24 -1.71 -14.77 -10.73
CA PHE A 24 -0.92 -14.28 -9.60
C PHE A 24 0.52 -13.94 -9.99
N ARG A 25 1.18 -14.78 -10.79
CA ARG A 25 2.54 -14.47 -11.28
C ARG A 25 2.56 -13.22 -12.14
N GLN A 26 1.56 -13.05 -13.00
CA GLN A 26 1.44 -11.84 -13.80
C GLN A 26 1.20 -10.62 -12.90
N PHE A 27 0.34 -10.72 -11.89
CA PHE A 27 0.10 -9.67 -10.91
C PHE A 27 1.38 -9.29 -10.14
N ILE A 28 2.06 -10.27 -9.52
CA ILE A 28 3.21 -10.00 -8.64
C ILE A 28 4.43 -9.47 -9.41
N ASN A 29 4.64 -9.90 -10.65
CA ASN A 29 5.77 -9.44 -11.46
C ASN A 29 5.62 -7.99 -11.97
N ASN A 30 4.46 -7.35 -11.74
CA ASN A 30 4.24 -5.96 -12.13
C ASN A 30 4.67 -4.95 -11.07
N PHE A 31 5.00 -5.37 -9.84
CA PHE A 31 5.51 -4.48 -8.81
C PHE A 31 6.93 -4.02 -9.14
N GLY A 32 7.25 -2.78 -8.77
CA GLY A 32 8.62 -2.27 -8.87
C GLY A 32 9.53 -2.93 -7.83
N THR A 33 10.85 -2.80 -8.02
CA THR A 33 11.82 -3.16 -6.99
C THR A 33 12.27 -1.90 -6.26
N ILE A 34 12.65 -2.05 -4.99
CA ILE A 34 13.15 -0.94 -4.18
C ILE A 34 14.42 -1.33 -3.43
N GLU A 35 15.36 -0.40 -3.36
CA GLU A 35 16.52 -0.53 -2.48
C GLU A 35 16.19 0.02 -1.09
N LEU A 36 16.57 -0.72 -0.06
CA LEU A 36 16.35 -0.36 1.35
C LEU A 36 17.67 0.13 1.97
N PRO A 37 17.63 1.13 2.88
CA PRO A 37 16.44 1.76 3.43
C PRO A 37 15.91 2.92 2.58
N VAL A 38 14.60 3.12 2.62
CA VAL A 38 13.95 4.28 1.98
C VAL A 38 13.86 5.40 3.02
N LEU A 39 14.90 6.24 3.04
CA LEU A 39 15.05 7.39 3.91
C LEU A 39 15.09 8.66 3.05
N GLY A 40 14.22 9.64 3.31
CA GLY A 40 14.12 10.85 2.48
C GLY A 40 12.92 11.74 2.81
N SER A 41 12.85 12.91 2.16
CA SER A 41 11.71 13.83 2.25
C SER A 41 10.46 13.25 1.58
N GLU A 42 9.27 13.51 2.14
CA GLU A 42 8.01 12.84 1.75
C GLU A 42 7.62 13.04 0.28
N TYR A 43 7.91 14.21 -0.29
CA TYR A 43 7.60 14.51 -1.69
C TYR A 43 8.33 13.58 -2.67
N ASN A 44 9.57 13.19 -2.35
CA ASN A 44 10.34 12.26 -3.18
C ASN A 44 10.00 10.79 -2.88
N LYS A 45 9.49 10.48 -1.69
CA LYS A 45 9.19 9.11 -1.27
C LYS A 45 8.05 8.46 -2.06
N TRP A 46 7.01 9.22 -2.43
CA TRP A 46 5.93 8.70 -3.27
C TRP A 46 6.42 8.27 -4.65
N ASN A 47 7.31 9.06 -5.26
CA ASN A 47 7.97 8.68 -6.51
C ASN A 47 8.90 7.47 -6.37
N MET A 48 9.44 7.23 -5.17
CA MET A 48 10.31 6.07 -4.91
C MET A 48 9.53 4.77 -4.71
N ILE A 49 8.31 4.83 -4.16
CA ILE A 49 7.51 3.62 -3.90
C ILE A 49 6.50 3.34 -5.01
N LEU A 50 6.02 4.34 -5.76
CA LEU A 50 5.09 4.11 -6.86
C LEU A 50 5.81 3.52 -8.07
N ASN A 51 5.29 2.43 -8.63
CA ASN A 51 5.77 1.94 -9.90
C ASN A 51 5.13 2.77 -11.02
N GLN A 52 5.95 3.52 -11.75
CA GLN A 52 5.49 4.43 -12.79
C GLN A 52 5.71 3.82 -14.18
N SER A 53 4.70 3.93 -15.05
CA SER A 53 4.82 3.70 -16.48
C SER A 53 4.93 5.03 -17.22
N PHE A 54 5.64 5.03 -18.35
CA PHE A 54 5.73 6.22 -19.19
C PHE A 54 4.58 6.25 -20.21
N ASP A 55 3.70 7.24 -20.07
CA ASP A 55 2.70 7.60 -21.05
C ASP A 55 3.24 8.72 -21.96
N LYS A 56 3.03 8.61 -23.28
CA LYS A 56 3.59 9.57 -24.25
C LYS A 56 2.96 10.96 -24.18
N VAL A 57 1.76 11.07 -23.61
CA VAL A 57 0.98 12.31 -23.54
C VAL A 57 1.05 12.92 -22.14
N GLN A 58 0.98 12.09 -21.10
CA GLN A 58 0.89 12.51 -19.70
C GLN A 58 2.21 12.36 -18.92
N GLY A 59 3.25 11.77 -19.53
CA GLY A 59 4.54 11.54 -18.87
C GLY A 59 4.50 10.34 -17.92
N ARG A 60 5.22 10.41 -16.79
CA ARG A 60 5.26 9.30 -15.82
C ARG A 60 3.96 9.23 -15.04
N MET A 61 3.21 8.15 -15.21
CA MET A 61 1.95 7.89 -14.52
C MET A 61 2.08 6.63 -13.65
N PRO A 62 1.42 6.58 -12.47
CA PRO A 62 1.32 5.34 -11.71
C PRO A 62 0.76 4.21 -12.56
N LYS A 63 1.35 3.02 -12.44
CA LYS A 63 0.92 1.84 -13.17
C LYS A 63 -0.30 1.23 -12.49
N SER A 64 -1.48 1.44 -13.06
CA SER A 64 -2.72 0.95 -12.45
C SER A 64 -2.87 -0.58 -12.48
N ILE A 65 -3.47 -1.12 -11.43
CA ILE A 65 -3.81 -2.52 -11.24
C ILE A 65 -5.20 -2.77 -11.85
N PRO A 66 -5.33 -3.66 -12.85
CA PRO A 66 -6.62 -4.02 -13.41
C PRO A 66 -7.60 -4.51 -12.35
N GLU A 67 -8.88 -4.11 -12.46
CA GLU A 67 -9.94 -4.45 -11.50
C GLU A 67 -10.02 -5.96 -11.20
N LYS A 68 -9.78 -6.82 -12.19
CA LYS A 68 -9.75 -8.28 -11.98
C LYS A 68 -8.75 -8.70 -10.90
N TYR A 69 -7.56 -8.11 -10.88
CA TYR A 69 -6.52 -8.41 -9.89
C TYR A 69 -6.81 -7.73 -8.55
N VAL A 70 -7.47 -6.57 -8.56
CA VAL A 70 -7.94 -5.94 -7.32
C VAL A 70 -8.95 -6.85 -6.62
N LYS A 71 -9.94 -7.37 -7.36
CA LYS A 71 -10.94 -8.30 -6.83
C LYS A 71 -10.30 -9.59 -6.33
N GLU A 72 -9.40 -10.17 -7.12
CA GLU A 72 -8.83 -11.50 -6.86
C GLU A 72 -7.72 -11.50 -5.82
N PHE A 73 -6.90 -10.45 -5.72
CA PHE A 73 -5.68 -10.46 -4.90
C PHE A 73 -5.60 -9.37 -3.83
N ILE A 74 -6.49 -8.38 -3.81
CA ILE A 74 -6.38 -7.22 -2.90
C ILE A 74 -7.63 -7.13 -1.99
N CYS A 75 -8.80 -6.96 -2.59
CA CYS A 75 -10.07 -6.72 -1.89
C CYS A 75 -10.85 -8.00 -1.54
N ILE A 76 -10.20 -9.16 -1.52
CA ILE A 76 -10.80 -10.44 -1.13
C ILE A 76 -11.45 -10.32 0.26
N GLY A 77 -12.64 -10.88 0.46
CA GLY A 77 -13.26 -10.94 1.79
C GLY A 77 -13.66 -9.58 2.37
N GLY A 78 -13.94 -8.58 1.52
CA GLY A 78 -14.49 -7.29 1.94
C GLY A 78 -13.50 -6.31 2.57
N PHE A 79 -12.20 -6.55 2.46
CA PHE A 79 -11.16 -5.66 3.01
C PHE A 79 -11.16 -4.25 2.39
N CYS A 80 -11.53 -4.15 1.12
CA CYS A 80 -11.67 -2.89 0.41
C CYS A 80 -12.72 -3.00 -0.70
N ASN A 81 -13.04 -1.88 -1.34
CA ASN A 81 -13.97 -1.83 -2.46
C ASN A 81 -13.18 -1.91 -3.79
N PRO A 82 -13.38 -2.95 -4.61
CA PRO A 82 -12.64 -3.12 -5.85
C PRO A 82 -13.17 -2.29 -7.04
N ASN A 83 -14.30 -1.59 -6.90
CA ASN A 83 -14.97 -0.91 -8.01
C ASN A 83 -14.10 0.22 -8.59
N SER A 84 -13.66 0.06 -9.84
CA SER A 84 -12.77 1.01 -10.50
C SER A 84 -13.41 2.37 -10.81
N GLY A 85 -14.74 2.47 -10.73
CA GLY A 85 -15.47 3.73 -10.87
C GLY A 85 -15.34 4.65 -9.64
N TYR A 86 -15.04 4.08 -8.47
CA TYR A 86 -14.86 4.86 -7.23
C TYR A 86 -13.42 4.84 -6.72
N TYR A 87 -12.64 3.82 -7.09
CA TYR A 87 -11.29 3.64 -6.59
C TYR A 87 -10.29 3.33 -7.72
N ARG A 88 -9.08 3.89 -7.62
CA ARG A 88 -7.92 3.43 -8.39
C ARG A 88 -7.01 2.63 -7.47
N TYR A 89 -6.41 1.58 -8.02
CA TYR A 89 -5.34 0.84 -7.36
C TYR A 89 -4.12 0.89 -8.27
N ASP A 90 -2.94 1.18 -7.73
CA ASP A 90 -1.70 1.26 -8.50
C ASP A 90 -0.62 0.36 -7.89
N TYR A 91 0.19 -0.26 -8.77
CA TYR A 91 1.35 -1.02 -8.35
C TYR A 91 2.36 -0.07 -7.69
N CYS A 92 2.78 -0.40 -6.47
CA CYS A 92 3.96 0.22 -5.86
C CYS A 92 5.14 -0.75 -6.00
N VAL A 93 5.87 -1.01 -4.92
CA VAL A 93 7.08 -1.83 -4.89
C VAL A 93 6.88 -3.13 -4.12
N GLU A 94 7.67 -4.14 -4.48
CA GLU A 94 7.95 -5.30 -3.65
C GLU A 94 9.04 -4.96 -2.61
N ILE A 95 8.78 -5.27 -1.35
CA ILE A 95 9.72 -5.10 -0.24
C ILE A 95 10.47 -6.43 -0.05
N PRO A 96 11.81 -6.46 -0.20
CA PRO A 96 12.59 -7.69 -0.08
C PRO A 96 12.83 -8.07 1.40
N VAL A 97 11.77 -8.55 2.07
CA VAL A 97 11.84 -8.99 3.48
C VAL A 97 12.59 -10.33 3.60
N ASN A 98 12.16 -11.35 2.85
CA ASN A 98 12.83 -12.65 2.72
C ASN A 98 12.24 -13.43 1.52
N ASN A 99 12.74 -14.64 1.29
CA ASN A 99 12.36 -15.45 0.13
C ASN A 99 11.15 -16.39 0.35
N ASN A 100 10.53 -16.41 1.53
CA ASN A 100 9.46 -17.36 1.85
C ASN A 100 8.07 -16.88 1.40
N PHE A 101 7.89 -15.56 1.25
CA PHE A 101 6.64 -14.93 0.83
C PHE A 101 6.93 -13.73 -0.05
N TYR A 102 5.90 -13.11 -0.62
CA TYR A 102 5.99 -11.79 -1.24
C TYR A 102 5.49 -10.74 -0.27
N THR A 103 6.09 -9.56 -0.28
CA THR A 103 5.61 -8.38 0.46
C THR A 103 5.54 -7.24 -0.52
N VAL A 104 4.38 -6.61 -0.66
CA VAL A 104 4.19 -5.52 -1.62
C VAL A 104 3.44 -4.36 -0.98
N LEU A 105 3.72 -3.17 -1.51
CA LEU A 105 2.90 -1.99 -1.30
C LEU A 105 1.94 -1.83 -2.47
N VAL A 106 0.71 -1.42 -2.20
CA VAL A 106 -0.28 -1.03 -3.21
C VAL A 106 -0.79 0.35 -2.84
N SER A 107 -0.87 1.25 -3.83
CA SER A 107 -1.57 2.50 -3.67
C SER A 107 -3.05 2.27 -3.93
N LYS A 108 -3.91 2.79 -3.05
CA LYS A 108 -5.36 2.84 -3.20
C LYS A 108 -5.76 4.31 -3.17
N PHE A 109 -6.49 4.76 -4.17
CA PHE A 109 -6.97 6.12 -4.29
C PHE A 109 -8.49 6.12 -4.44
N LYS A 110 -9.21 6.92 -3.66
CA LYS A 110 -10.65 7.15 -3.78
C LYS A 110 -10.89 8.42 -4.58
N TYR A 111 -11.69 8.36 -5.64
CA TYR A 111 -12.12 9.55 -6.39
C TYR A 111 -13.19 10.31 -5.61
N GLU A 112 -13.09 11.65 -5.57
CA GLU A 112 -14.21 12.56 -5.29
C GLU A 112 -15.10 12.15 -4.10
N GLY A 113 -14.48 11.86 -2.95
CA GLY A 113 -15.22 11.56 -1.72
C GLY A 113 -16.14 12.70 -1.27
N ASP A 114 -17.19 12.34 -0.55
CA ASP A 114 -18.31 13.22 -0.22
C ASP A 114 -17.97 14.28 0.85
N SER A 115 -16.78 14.21 1.46
CA SER A 115 -16.33 15.15 2.48
C SER A 115 -14.83 15.43 2.40
N GLU A 116 -14.38 16.54 3.00
CA GLU A 116 -12.95 16.84 3.16
C GLU A 116 -12.14 15.75 3.91
N TRP A 117 -12.81 14.81 4.58
CA TRP A 117 -12.18 13.72 5.34
C TRP A 117 -11.84 12.48 4.51
N ASP A 118 -12.45 12.37 3.33
CA ASP A 118 -12.36 11.21 2.45
C ASP A 118 -12.36 11.56 0.95
N SER A 119 -12.42 12.85 0.61
CA SER A 119 -12.22 13.38 -0.74
C SER A 119 -10.78 13.18 -1.17
N ASP A 120 -10.60 12.70 -2.42
CA ASP A 120 -9.32 12.36 -3.05
C ASP A 120 -8.36 11.61 -2.12
N LEU A 121 -8.91 10.61 -1.44
CA LEU A 121 -8.21 9.91 -0.39
C LEU A 121 -7.25 8.86 -0.95
N GLY A 122 -5.96 9.09 -0.76
CA GLY A 122 -4.88 8.11 -0.94
C GLY A 122 -4.64 7.28 0.32
N GLU A 123 -4.36 6.00 0.12
CA GLU A 123 -3.93 5.05 1.13
C GLU A 123 -2.84 4.15 0.56
N VAL A 124 -1.86 3.77 1.38
CA VAL A 124 -0.93 2.69 1.05
C VAL A 124 -1.33 1.43 1.79
N LEU A 125 -1.57 0.36 1.04
CA LEU A 125 -1.82 -0.96 1.57
C LEU A 125 -0.51 -1.75 1.58
N LEU A 126 -0.19 -2.35 2.71
CA LEU A 126 0.87 -3.35 2.83
C LEU A 126 0.22 -4.74 2.79
N ILE A 127 0.68 -5.58 1.88
CA ILE A 127 0.11 -6.92 1.68
C ILE A 127 1.24 -7.94 1.57
N THR A 128 1.04 -9.08 2.20
CA THR A 128 1.95 -10.22 2.14
C THR A 128 1.22 -11.43 1.55
N TYR A 129 1.92 -12.20 0.72
CA TYR A 129 1.37 -13.35 0.01
C TYR A 129 2.26 -14.58 0.15
N THR A 130 1.67 -15.76 0.24
CA THR A 130 2.41 -17.00 -0.04
C THR A 130 2.98 -16.97 -1.46
N LYS A 131 3.95 -17.83 -1.76
CA LYS A 131 4.46 -17.97 -3.13
C LYS A 131 3.43 -18.52 -4.13
N THR A 132 2.28 -19.01 -3.64
CA THR A 132 1.15 -19.48 -4.46
C THR A 132 0.07 -18.41 -4.67
N GLY A 133 0.13 -17.27 -3.96
CA GLY A 133 -0.78 -16.14 -4.13
C GLY A 133 -1.87 -15.99 -3.07
N GLU A 134 -1.83 -16.78 -2.00
CA GLU A 134 -2.74 -16.63 -0.87
C GLU A 134 -2.29 -15.45 0.01
N ILE A 135 -3.24 -14.61 0.44
CA ILE A 135 -2.94 -13.50 1.35
C ILE A 135 -2.58 -14.07 2.73
N LEU A 136 -1.38 -13.76 3.22
CA LEU A 136 -0.93 -14.08 4.58
C LEU A 136 -1.41 -13.01 5.57
N SER A 137 -1.23 -11.75 5.21
CA SER A 137 -1.60 -10.60 6.03
C SER A 137 -1.71 -9.34 5.18
N ARG A 138 -2.53 -8.38 5.62
CA ARG A 138 -2.69 -7.09 4.96
C ARG A 138 -3.08 -5.99 5.93
N LYS A 139 -2.67 -4.75 5.65
CA LYS A 139 -2.96 -3.57 6.46
C LYS A 139 -3.03 -2.32 5.57
N SER A 140 -3.97 -1.42 5.85
CA SER A 140 -3.85 -0.03 5.38
C SER A 140 -2.88 0.69 6.31
N LEU A 141 -1.79 1.21 5.75
CA LEU A 141 -0.70 1.86 6.47
C LEU A 141 -0.92 3.35 6.60
N SER A 142 -1.35 4.00 5.51
CA SER A 142 -1.41 5.46 5.41
C SER A 142 -2.78 5.94 5.02
N LYS A 143 -3.00 7.22 5.27
CA LYS A 143 -4.17 7.98 4.89
C LYS A 143 -3.67 9.37 4.48
N ASP A 144 -4.03 9.80 3.28
CA ASP A 144 -3.51 11.01 2.68
C ASP A 144 -4.62 11.68 1.88
N ASN A 145 -4.99 12.91 2.24
CA ASN A 145 -5.76 13.79 1.39
C ASN A 145 -5.36 15.22 1.73
N GLY A 146 -4.99 16.02 0.72
CA GLY A 146 -4.22 17.26 0.92
C GLY A 146 -4.79 18.28 1.91
N ALA A 147 -6.05 18.15 2.34
CA ALA A 147 -6.68 19.00 3.34
C ALA A 147 -6.55 18.48 4.80
N ARG A 148 -6.63 17.17 5.05
CA ARG A 148 -6.83 16.61 6.40
C ARG A 148 -5.77 15.64 6.84
N TRP A 149 -5.39 14.74 5.96
CA TRP A 149 -4.54 13.61 6.28
C TRP A 149 -3.22 13.73 5.54
N GLN A 150 -2.12 13.54 6.27
CA GLN A 150 -0.79 13.42 5.69
C GLN A 150 -0.03 12.32 6.40
N SER A 151 0.67 11.51 5.61
CA SER A 151 1.43 10.37 6.11
C SER A 151 2.86 10.36 5.58
N SER A 152 3.78 9.97 6.46
CA SER A 152 5.15 9.62 6.13
C SER A 152 5.33 8.12 6.23
N ILE A 153 5.89 7.49 5.20
CA ILE A 153 6.31 6.09 5.28
C ILE A 153 7.84 6.04 5.19
N SER A 154 8.45 5.29 6.10
CA SER A 154 9.88 4.95 6.05
C SER A 154 10.04 3.44 6.13
N LEU A 155 10.85 2.88 5.23
CA LEU A 155 11.01 1.44 5.06
C LEU A 155 12.46 1.04 5.32
N THR A 156 12.65 0.02 6.15
CA THR A 156 13.93 -0.65 6.36
C THR A 156 13.74 -2.15 6.19
N LYS A 157 14.81 -2.94 6.26
CA LYS A 157 14.70 -4.41 6.18
C LYS A 157 13.88 -5.00 7.34
N ASP A 158 13.96 -4.38 8.52
CA ASP A 158 13.42 -4.96 9.75
C ASP A 158 12.07 -4.35 10.17
N LYS A 159 11.77 -3.14 9.71
CA LYS A 159 10.58 -2.40 10.12
C LYS A 159 10.08 -1.40 9.11
N ILE A 160 8.79 -1.12 9.22
CA ILE A 160 8.05 -0.09 8.49
C ILE A 160 7.55 0.91 9.52
N VAL A 161 7.93 2.17 9.38
CA VAL A 161 7.50 3.24 10.29
C VAL A 161 6.60 4.18 9.54
N VAL A 162 5.40 4.40 10.07
CA VAL A 162 4.41 5.31 9.50
C VAL A 162 4.11 6.41 10.51
N GLN A 163 4.39 7.66 10.13
CA GLN A 163 3.89 8.81 10.86
C GLN A 163 2.61 9.29 10.19
N GLN A 164 1.58 9.59 10.99
CA GLN A 164 0.36 10.23 10.51
C GLN A 164 0.17 11.57 11.18
N ILE A 165 -0.30 12.52 10.41
CA ILE A 165 -0.70 13.85 10.84
C ILE A 165 -2.15 14.04 10.40
N MET A 166 -3.03 14.34 11.36
CA MET A 166 -4.42 14.65 11.14
C MET A 166 -4.70 16.10 11.54
N ASN A 167 -5.09 16.94 10.59
CA ASN A 167 -5.57 18.29 10.89
C ASN A 167 -6.94 18.21 11.59
N THR A 168 -7.02 18.73 12.82
CA THR A 168 -8.21 18.65 13.68
C THR A 168 -9.07 19.91 13.68
N ALA A 169 -8.73 20.92 12.87
CA ALA A 169 -9.54 22.14 12.77
C ALA A 169 -10.97 21.84 12.30
N SER A 170 -11.97 22.63 12.69
CA SER A 170 -13.33 22.43 12.16
C SER A 170 -13.46 22.79 10.67
N LYS A 171 -12.55 23.63 10.15
CA LYS A 171 -12.42 24.01 8.74
C LYS A 171 -10.96 24.15 8.38
N VAL A 172 -10.61 23.72 7.18
CA VAL A 172 -9.24 23.79 6.66
C VAL A 172 -8.99 25.16 6.00
N PHE A 173 -7.94 25.85 6.45
CA PHE A 173 -7.50 27.13 5.89
C PHE A 173 -5.99 27.08 5.63
N LEU A 174 -5.59 27.08 4.36
CA LEU A 174 -4.18 26.92 3.96
C LEU A 174 -3.27 27.99 4.59
N GLU A 175 -3.73 29.23 4.66
CA GLU A 175 -2.94 30.35 5.17
C GLU A 175 -2.75 30.34 6.70
N LYS A 176 -3.46 29.48 7.44
CA LYS A 176 -3.49 29.48 8.90
C LYS A 176 -2.70 28.32 9.49
N ILE A 177 -2.13 28.59 10.66
CA ILE A 177 -1.65 27.53 11.54
C ILE A 177 -2.87 26.83 12.14
N MET A 178 -2.95 25.52 11.97
CA MET A 178 -4.08 24.71 12.41
C MET A 178 -3.66 23.67 13.45
N PRO A 179 -4.54 23.33 14.40
CA PRO A 179 -4.26 22.24 15.32
C PRO A 179 -4.23 20.91 14.57
N CYS A 180 -3.38 20.00 15.03
CA CYS A 180 -3.32 18.63 14.52
C CYS A 180 -3.09 17.62 15.62
N GLU A 181 -3.33 16.35 15.29
CA GLU A 181 -2.84 15.19 16.03
C GLU A 181 -1.77 14.49 15.22
N ILE A 182 -0.76 13.98 15.92
CA ILE A 182 0.40 13.31 15.33
C ILE A 182 0.63 12.01 16.09
N TRP A 183 0.82 10.92 15.36
CA TRP A 183 1.25 9.65 15.94
C TRP A 183 2.15 8.90 14.96
N THR A 184 2.89 7.94 15.50
CA THR A 184 3.77 7.09 14.72
C THR A 184 3.50 5.63 15.08
N THR A 185 3.30 4.81 14.05
CA THR A 185 3.12 3.38 14.17
C THR A 185 4.31 2.67 13.55
N GLU A 186 4.93 1.77 14.31
CA GLU A 186 5.96 0.87 13.82
C GLU A 186 5.32 -0.50 13.56
N TYR A 187 5.49 -0.99 12.34
CA TYR A 187 5.08 -2.32 11.92
C TYR A 187 6.30 -3.20 11.68
N GLN A 188 6.16 -4.48 12.00
CA GLN A 188 7.12 -5.52 11.68
C GLN A 188 6.42 -6.65 10.91
N ILE A 189 7.14 -7.28 10.00
CA ILE A 189 6.66 -8.47 9.28
C ILE A 189 7.40 -9.67 9.83
N SER A 190 6.66 -10.64 10.37
CA SER A 190 7.25 -11.86 10.91
C SER A 190 7.80 -12.76 9.80
N ASN A 191 8.59 -13.78 10.18
CA ASN A 191 9.09 -14.80 9.26
C ASN A 191 7.99 -15.66 8.60
N LYS A 192 6.74 -15.57 9.09
CA LYS A 192 5.55 -16.20 8.52
C LYS A 192 4.74 -15.24 7.62
N GLY A 193 5.22 -14.02 7.40
CA GLY A 193 4.54 -13.00 6.61
C GLY A 193 3.41 -12.29 7.35
N ILE A 194 3.29 -12.44 8.67
CA ILE A 194 2.26 -11.73 9.43
C ILE A 194 2.71 -10.31 9.73
N ILE A 195 1.88 -9.32 9.37
CA ILE A 195 2.11 -7.91 9.67
C ILE A 195 1.61 -7.63 11.08
N GLU A 196 2.50 -7.17 11.95
CA GLU A 196 2.22 -6.88 13.35
C GLU A 196 2.53 -5.43 13.68
N VAL A 197 1.72 -4.82 14.55
CA VAL A 197 2.03 -3.52 15.14
C VAL A 197 3.00 -3.77 16.28
N LYS A 198 4.24 -3.30 16.14
CA LYS A 198 5.28 -3.43 17.16
C LYS A 198 5.16 -2.38 18.25
N SER A 199 4.83 -1.16 17.84
CA SER A 199 4.55 -0.06 18.76
C SER A 199 3.73 1.01 18.06
N ALA A 200 2.93 1.74 18.82
CA ALA A 200 2.29 2.97 18.39
C ALA A 200 2.56 4.04 19.45
N SER A 201 2.98 5.22 19.03
CA SER A 201 3.06 6.36 19.94
C SER A 201 1.65 6.77 20.36
N PRO A 202 1.47 7.39 21.54
CA PRO A 202 0.23 8.11 21.83
C PRO A 202 0.02 9.22 20.80
N HIS A 203 -1.23 9.64 20.65
CA HIS A 203 -1.58 10.82 19.87
C HIS A 203 -1.05 12.06 20.58
N ALA A 204 -0.16 12.79 19.91
CA ALA A 204 0.38 14.05 20.39
C ALA A 204 -0.34 15.21 19.71
N SER A 205 -0.76 16.20 20.49
CA SER A 205 -1.27 17.45 19.92
C SER A 205 -0.12 18.27 19.33
N GLY A 206 -0.35 18.84 18.16
CA GLY A 206 0.61 19.68 17.47
C GLY A 206 -0.08 20.79 16.68
N LYS A 207 0.72 21.46 15.85
CA LYS A 207 0.25 22.47 14.91
C LYS A 207 0.86 22.22 13.54
N VAL A 208 0.09 22.51 12.49
CA VAL A 208 0.54 22.45 11.10
C VAL A 208 0.32 23.77 10.38
N LYS A 209 1.15 24.04 9.38
CA LYS A 209 0.97 25.13 8.42
C LYS A 209 1.15 24.59 7.02
N TRP A 210 0.32 25.03 6.08
CA TRP A 210 0.51 24.69 4.67
C TRP A 210 1.76 25.35 4.11
N ASP A 211 2.56 24.59 3.38
CA ASP A 211 3.68 25.06 2.58
C ASP A 211 3.32 24.98 1.09
N ASP A 212 3.14 26.13 0.45
CA ASP A 212 2.79 26.24 -0.97
C ASP A 212 3.90 25.75 -1.91
N LYS A 213 5.17 25.76 -1.49
CA LYS A 213 6.27 25.26 -2.31
C LYS A 213 6.30 23.74 -2.33
N LEU A 214 5.99 23.13 -1.19
CA LEU A 214 5.98 21.67 -1.05
C LEU A 214 4.59 21.06 -1.30
N LEU A 215 3.56 21.91 -1.40
CA LEU A 215 2.15 21.53 -1.54
C LEU A 215 1.71 20.53 -0.48
N ARG A 216 2.04 20.80 0.79
CA ARG A 216 1.74 19.92 1.93
C ARG A 216 1.70 20.68 3.26
N TYR A 217 1.23 20.03 4.32
CA TYR A 217 1.37 20.54 5.67
C TYR A 217 2.75 20.24 6.25
N GLU A 218 3.31 21.21 6.97
CA GLU A 218 4.50 21.06 7.79
C GLU A 218 4.18 21.29 9.26
N LEU A 219 4.81 20.49 10.12
CA LEU A 219 4.72 20.65 11.56
C LEU A 219 5.36 21.96 11.99
N VAL A 220 4.67 22.71 12.84
CA VAL A 220 5.16 23.93 13.44
C VAL A 220 5.60 23.62 14.86
N ASN A 221 6.88 23.89 15.16
CA ASN A 221 7.43 23.79 16.51
C ASN A 221 6.98 24.95 17.40
#